data_AF-A0A2J0LCA7-F1
#
_entry.id   AF-A0A2J0LCA7-F1
#
_cell.length_a   1.000
_cell.length_b   1.000
_cell.length_c   1.000
_cell.angle_alpha   90.00
_cell.angle_beta   90.00
_cell.angle_gamma   90.00
#
_symmetry.space_group_name_H-M   'P 1'
#
loop_
_entity.id
_entity.type
_entity.pdbx_description
1 polymer ?
#
loop_
_entity_poly.entity_id
_entity_poly.type
_entity_poly.pdbx_seq_one_letter_code
_entity_poly.pdbx_strand_id
1 'polypeptide(L)'
;MPPDKSPKLYDLKKTAFWFFVAAMLLFISLTAMILQDSIRQWKGWQRKFMAYKKEQVETKLTDARKHLDTAKITELKADLEKAGQDLASKRGEIRKAEEELGEIKLAYTTRNMEYQTLKQFQDSDRYFLEEAGKHGEAEKASEYTRAMEERGGKLAALKQELEQLEFRRDAKQGEVDGFSGHEKELSKEMTRLTQEVDLLENQEEKLTPNLVSAILNAPMLDFLKPT
;
A
#
# COMPACT_ATOMS: atom_id res chain seq x y z
N MET A 1 71.48 -19.57 5.95
CA MET A 1 70.62 -20.60 5.34
C MET A 1 69.17 -20.18 5.53
N PRO A 2 68.41 -19.89 4.46
CA PRO A 2 66.97 -19.80 4.57
C PRO A 2 66.38 -21.22 4.59
N PRO A 3 65.32 -21.45 5.39
CA PRO A 3 64.83 -22.79 5.72
C PRO A 3 64.11 -23.43 4.54
N ASP A 4 64.18 -24.76 4.55
CA ASP A 4 63.64 -25.70 3.58
C ASP A 4 62.13 -25.50 3.36
N LYS A 5 61.71 -25.53 2.09
CA LYS A 5 60.32 -25.29 1.70
C LYS A 5 59.49 -26.44 2.24
N SER A 6 58.46 -26.11 3.03
CA SER A 6 57.48 -27.06 3.55
C SER A 6 57.08 -28.10 2.50
N PRO A 7 56.95 -29.39 2.87
CA PRO A 7 56.60 -30.44 1.93
C PRO A 7 55.21 -30.14 1.38
N LYS A 8 55.16 -29.55 0.19
CA LYS A 8 53.90 -29.29 -0.50
C LYS A 8 53.38 -30.65 -0.94
N LEU A 9 52.29 -31.10 -0.31
CA LEU A 9 51.61 -32.36 -0.63
C LEU A 9 51.25 -32.47 -2.13
N TYR A 10 51.14 -31.34 -2.84
CA TYR A 10 50.88 -31.28 -4.28
C TYR A 10 51.66 -30.14 -4.97
N ASP A 11 51.95 -30.33 -6.26
CA ASP A 11 52.55 -29.31 -7.11
C ASP A 11 51.51 -28.26 -7.51
N LEU A 12 51.57 -27.09 -6.83
CA LEU A 12 50.67 -25.96 -7.05
C LEU A 12 50.55 -25.53 -8.51
N LYS A 13 51.62 -25.65 -9.32
CA LYS A 13 51.56 -25.25 -10.74
C LYS A 13 50.74 -26.24 -11.55
N LYS A 14 50.89 -27.54 -11.27
CA LYS A 14 50.10 -28.60 -11.92
C LYS A 14 48.63 -28.54 -11.48
N THR A 15 48.37 -28.34 -10.19
CA THR A 15 47.00 -28.19 -9.67
C THR A 15 46.30 -26.96 -10.25
N ALA A 16 46.98 -25.82 -10.32
CA ALA A 16 46.43 -24.59 -10.93
C ALA A 16 46.15 -24.76 -12.43
N PHE A 17 47.03 -25.46 -13.17
CA PHE A 17 46.81 -25.75 -14.58
C PHE A 17 45.57 -26.62 -14.80
N TRP A 18 45.42 -27.72 -14.07
CA TRP A 18 44.23 -28.58 -14.18
C TRP A 18 42.95 -27.88 -13.71
N PHE A 19 43.03 -27.04 -12.68
CA PHE A 19 41.91 -26.21 -12.27
C PHE A 19 41.50 -25.22 -13.37
N PHE A 20 42.46 -24.55 -14.01
CA PHE A 20 42.19 -23.66 -15.14
C PHE A 20 41.56 -24.40 -16.32
N VAL A 21 42.05 -25.60 -16.65
CA VAL A 21 41.47 -26.45 -17.71
C VAL A 21 40.03 -26.83 -17.36
N ALA A 22 39.76 -27.25 -16.12
CA ALA A 22 38.40 -27.57 -15.67
C ALA A 22 37.47 -26.34 -15.68
N ALA A 23 37.95 -25.19 -15.22
CA ALA A 23 37.20 -23.93 -15.25
C ALA A 23 36.90 -23.46 -16.68
N MET A 24 37.85 -23.62 -17.61
CA MET A 24 37.66 -23.29 -19.02
C MET A 24 36.65 -24.23 -19.69
N LEU A 25 36.74 -25.53 -19.41
CA LEU A 25 35.75 -26.51 -19.89
C LEU A 25 34.35 -26.20 -19.38
N LEU A 26 34.22 -25.84 -18.10
CA LEU A 26 32.94 -25.43 -17.50
C LEU A 26 32.43 -24.12 -18.11
N PHE A 27 33.29 -23.14 -18.33
CA PHE A 27 32.94 -21.87 -18.99
C PHE A 27 32.44 -22.09 -20.43
N ILE A 28 33.14 -22.92 -21.21
CA ILE A 28 32.74 -23.27 -22.59
C ILE A 28 31.41 -24.03 -22.57
N SER A 29 31.23 -24.98 -21.65
CA SER A 29 29.98 -25.73 -21.50
C SER A 29 28.80 -24.82 -21.15
N LEU A 30 28.98 -23.89 -20.21
CA LEU A 30 27.96 -22.90 -19.84
C LEU A 30 27.61 -21.98 -21.03
N THR A 31 28.64 -21.51 -21.74
CA THR A 31 28.47 -20.65 -22.93
C THR A 31 27.72 -21.40 -24.04
N ALA A 32 28.07 -22.67 -24.29
CA ALA A 32 27.38 -23.51 -25.26
C ALA A 32 25.92 -23.76 -24.88
N MET A 33 25.63 -23.99 -23.59
CA MET A 33 24.27 -24.14 -23.07
C MET A 33 23.44 -22.87 -23.28
N ILE A 34 24.02 -21.69 -22.99
CA ILE A 34 23.40 -20.37 -23.22
C ILE A 34 23.11 -20.15 -24.70
N LEU A 35 24.07 -20.45 -25.59
CA LEU A 35 23.90 -20.31 -27.03
C LEU A 35 22.83 -21.27 -27.58
N GLN A 36 22.86 -22.54 -27.17
CA GLN A 36 21.84 -23.51 -27.56
C GLN A 36 20.44 -23.11 -27.07
N ASP A 37 20.35 -22.52 -25.88
CA ASP A 37 19.10 -21.99 -25.34
C ASP A 37 18.61 -20.74 -26.10
N SER A 38 19.51 -19.92 -26.61
CA SER A 38 19.18 -18.71 -27.39
C SER A 38 18.62 -19.01 -28.80
N ILE A 39 18.92 -20.18 -29.37
CA ILE A 39 18.52 -20.57 -30.74
C ILE A 39 17.22 -21.39 -30.74
N ARG A 40 16.61 -21.66 -29.58
CA ARG A 40 15.39 -22.47 -29.49
C ARG A 40 14.24 -21.87 -30.32
N GLN A 41 13.60 -22.73 -31.13
CA GLN A 41 12.55 -22.34 -32.08
C GLN A 41 11.36 -21.62 -31.41
N TRP A 42 11.03 -21.95 -30.15
CA TRP A 42 9.95 -21.32 -29.40
C TRP A 42 10.19 -19.83 -29.12
N LYS A 43 11.45 -19.37 -28.99
CA LYS A 43 11.77 -17.93 -28.85
C LYS A 43 11.45 -17.15 -30.12
N GLY A 44 11.50 -17.80 -31.28
CA GLY A 44 11.00 -17.24 -32.54
C GLY A 44 9.49 -17.00 -32.49
N TRP A 45 8.74 -17.98 -31.98
CA TRP A 45 7.29 -17.86 -31.77
C TRP A 45 6.94 -16.82 -30.70
N GLN A 46 7.70 -16.74 -29.60
CA GLN A 46 7.54 -15.73 -28.57
C GLN A 46 7.72 -14.32 -29.11
N ARG A 47 8.77 -14.06 -29.93
CA ARG A 47 8.97 -12.76 -30.57
C ARG A 47 7.82 -12.38 -31.51
N LYS A 48 7.36 -13.32 -32.34
CA LYS A 48 6.20 -13.11 -33.22
C LYS A 48 4.93 -12.83 -32.42
N PHE A 49 4.71 -13.55 -31.32
CA PHE A 49 3.57 -13.36 -30.45
C PHE A 49 3.58 -12.01 -29.74
N MET A 50 4.75 -11.56 -29.25
CA MET A 50 4.89 -10.23 -28.65
C MET A 50 4.69 -9.12 -29.69
N ALA A 51 5.24 -9.27 -30.91
CA ALA A 51 5.00 -8.33 -31.99
C ALA A 51 3.51 -8.23 -32.34
N TYR A 52 2.82 -9.37 -32.47
CA TYR A 52 1.38 -9.42 -32.75
C TYR A 52 0.54 -8.83 -31.61
N LYS A 53 0.91 -9.10 -30.35
CA LYS A 53 0.26 -8.47 -29.19
C LYS A 53 0.44 -6.95 -29.20
N LYS A 54 1.65 -6.48 -29.52
CA LYS A 54 1.93 -5.06 -29.62
C LYS A 54 1.07 -4.40 -30.69
N GLU A 55 1.01 -4.97 -31.90
CA GLU A 55 0.19 -4.47 -33.00
C GLU A 55 -1.31 -4.42 -32.63
N GLN A 56 -1.82 -5.43 -31.92
CA GLN A 56 -3.20 -5.41 -31.42
C GLN A 56 -3.43 -4.29 -30.40
N VAL A 57 -2.51 -4.07 -29.46
CA VAL A 57 -2.62 -2.99 -28.47
C VAL A 57 -2.54 -1.62 -29.17
N GLU A 58 -1.60 -1.42 -30.09
CA GLU A 58 -1.48 -0.18 -30.89
C GLU A 58 -2.75 0.11 -31.69
N THR A 59 -3.36 -0.92 -32.28
CA THR A 59 -4.63 -0.79 -33.01
C THR A 59 -5.77 -0.37 -32.09
N LYS A 60 -5.92 -1.07 -30.95
CA LYS A 60 -6.94 -0.74 -29.94
C LYS A 60 -6.74 0.66 -29.36
N LEU A 61 -5.51 1.06 -29.12
CA LEU A 61 -5.15 2.38 -28.61
C LEU A 61 -5.48 3.47 -29.62
N THR A 62 -5.19 3.23 -30.90
CA THR A 62 -5.56 4.15 -31.99
C THR A 62 -7.08 4.31 -32.08
N ASP A 63 -7.83 3.23 -31.90
CA ASP A 63 -9.29 3.25 -31.94
C ASP A 63 -9.88 3.95 -30.70
N ALA A 64 -9.43 3.58 -29.50
CA ALA A 64 -9.84 4.21 -28.24
C ALA A 64 -9.57 5.73 -28.25
N ARG A 65 -8.43 6.17 -28.81
CA ARG A 65 -8.11 7.60 -28.95
C ARG A 65 -9.08 8.36 -29.86
N LYS A 66 -9.70 7.72 -30.87
CA LYS A 66 -10.71 8.37 -31.72
C LYS A 66 -12.02 8.62 -30.97
N HIS A 67 -12.30 7.80 -29.96
CA HIS A 67 -13.49 7.91 -29.11
C HIS A 67 -13.29 8.85 -27.92
N LEU A 68 -12.07 9.37 -27.70
CA LEU A 68 -11.83 10.36 -26.66
C LEU A 68 -12.46 11.71 -27.03
N ASP A 69 -13.27 12.23 -26.12
CA ASP A 69 -13.73 13.61 -26.18
C ASP A 69 -12.61 14.56 -25.73
N THR A 70 -11.76 14.92 -26.69
CA THR A 70 -10.63 15.82 -26.45
C THR A 70 -11.05 17.19 -25.92
N ALA A 71 -12.24 17.67 -26.30
CA ALA A 71 -12.78 18.93 -25.81
C ALA A 71 -13.15 18.81 -24.33
N LYS A 72 -13.85 17.73 -23.95
CA LYS A 72 -14.21 17.46 -22.56
C LYS A 72 -12.99 17.24 -21.67
N ILE A 73 -11.97 16.53 -22.16
CA ILE A 73 -10.70 16.36 -21.44
C ILE A 73 -10.01 17.71 -21.21
N THR A 74 -10.02 18.59 -22.21
CA THR A 74 -9.39 19.92 -22.08
C THR A 74 -10.14 20.79 -21.07
N GLU A 75 -11.47 20.76 -21.08
CA GLU A 75 -12.32 21.41 -20.08
C GLU A 75 -12.02 20.90 -18.66
N LEU A 76 -12.06 19.57 -18.46
CA LEU A 76 -11.78 18.97 -17.16
C LEU A 76 -10.37 19.27 -16.64
N LYS A 77 -9.37 19.37 -17.52
CA LYS A 77 -8.01 19.81 -17.12
C LYS A 77 -8.01 21.24 -16.61
N ALA A 78 -8.69 22.15 -17.30
CA ALA A 78 -8.79 23.55 -16.87
C ALA A 78 -9.57 23.68 -15.56
N ASP A 79 -10.63 22.89 -15.37
CA ASP A 79 -11.41 22.89 -14.13
C ASP A 79 -10.63 22.26 -12.97
N LEU A 80 -9.84 21.21 -13.20
CA LEU A 80 -8.90 20.67 -12.21
C LEU A 80 -7.84 21.69 -11.82
N GLU A 81 -7.30 22.45 -12.76
CA GLU A 81 -6.32 23.50 -12.46
C GLU A 81 -6.93 24.61 -11.60
N LYS A 82 -8.14 25.07 -11.94
CA LYS A 82 -8.88 26.06 -11.13
C LYS A 82 -9.20 25.51 -9.73
N ALA A 83 -9.70 24.29 -9.63
CA ALA A 83 -9.98 23.64 -8.35
C ALA A 83 -8.70 23.53 -7.48
N GLY A 84 -7.56 23.21 -8.11
CA GLY A 84 -6.25 23.19 -7.45
C GLY A 84 -5.80 24.57 -6.96
N GLN A 85 -6.03 25.63 -7.75
CA GLN A 85 -5.74 27.01 -7.34
C GLN A 85 -6.65 27.46 -6.19
N ASP A 86 -7.95 27.14 -6.25
CA ASP A 86 -8.92 27.43 -5.19
C ASP A 86 -8.53 26.73 -3.89
N LEU A 87 -8.15 25.45 -3.95
CA LEU A 87 -7.61 24.69 -2.80
C LEU A 87 -6.34 25.30 -2.25
N ALA A 88 -5.40 25.70 -3.12
CA ALA A 88 -4.17 26.36 -2.71
C ALA A 88 -4.45 27.69 -2.00
N SER A 89 -5.44 28.46 -2.47
CA SER A 89 -5.86 29.72 -1.84
C SER A 89 -6.49 29.49 -0.45
N LYS A 90 -7.19 28.36 -0.27
CA LYS A 90 -7.84 27.97 0.99
C LYS A 90 -6.96 27.12 1.90
N ARG A 91 -5.68 26.92 1.56
CA ARG A 91 -4.78 26.03 2.33
C ARG A 91 -4.71 26.38 3.82
N GLY A 92 -4.78 27.66 4.16
CA GLY A 92 -4.82 28.11 5.56
C GLY A 92 -6.10 27.70 6.29
N GLU A 93 -7.26 27.78 5.61
CA GLU A 93 -8.56 27.35 6.15
C GLU A 93 -8.61 25.82 6.30
N ILE A 94 -8.16 25.10 5.27
CA ILE A 94 -8.05 23.62 5.29
C ILE A 94 -7.22 23.17 6.48
N ARG A 95 -6.03 23.77 6.66
CA ARG A 95 -5.15 23.42 7.78
C ARG A 95 -5.80 23.69 9.14
N LYS A 96 -6.47 24.83 9.30
CA LYS A 96 -7.21 25.12 10.54
C LYS A 96 -8.32 24.11 10.79
N ALA A 97 -9.07 23.75 9.76
CA ALA A 97 -10.14 22.76 9.86
C ALA A 97 -9.60 21.36 10.24
N GLU A 98 -8.46 20.97 9.67
CA GLU A 98 -7.75 19.73 10.03
C GLU A 98 -7.21 19.75 11.46
N GLU A 99 -6.65 20.87 11.91
CA GLU A 99 -6.17 21.06 13.28
C GLU A 99 -7.33 20.94 14.29
N GLU A 100 -8.43 21.65 14.07
CA GLU A 100 -9.65 21.56 14.90
C GLU A 100 -10.24 20.14 14.91
N LEU A 101 -10.27 19.47 13.76
CA LEU A 101 -10.69 18.07 13.67
C LEU A 101 -9.77 17.15 14.48
N GLY A 102 -8.46 17.40 14.47
CA GLY A 102 -7.47 16.70 15.27
C GLY A 102 -7.73 16.86 16.76
N GLU A 103 -8.01 18.08 17.22
CA GLU A 103 -8.35 18.37 18.62
C GLU A 103 -9.64 17.66 19.05
N ILE A 104 -10.68 17.66 18.22
CA ILE A 104 -11.95 16.95 18.51
C ILE A 104 -11.71 15.43 18.60
N LYS A 105 -10.91 14.87 17.68
CA LYS A 105 -10.55 13.43 17.71
C LYS A 105 -9.79 13.07 18.98
N LEU A 106 -8.82 13.90 19.38
CA LEU A 106 -8.08 13.71 20.62
C LEU A 106 -9.01 13.73 21.83
N ALA A 107 -9.88 14.75 21.93
CA ALA A 107 -10.86 14.86 23.01
C ALA A 107 -11.78 13.62 23.07
N TYR A 108 -12.31 13.18 21.93
CA TYR A 108 -13.13 11.97 21.84
C TYR A 108 -12.38 10.74 22.36
N THR A 109 -11.14 10.53 21.90
CA THR A 109 -10.31 9.40 22.35
C THR A 109 -10.07 9.44 23.85
N THR A 110 -9.74 10.60 24.42
CA THR A 110 -9.54 10.77 25.86
C THR A 110 -10.81 10.46 26.64
N ARG A 111 -11.95 11.05 26.27
CA ARG A 111 -13.24 10.79 26.94
C ARG A 111 -13.66 9.33 26.81
N ASN A 112 -13.39 8.70 25.67
CA ASN A 112 -13.72 7.30 25.46
C ASN A 112 -12.86 6.39 26.35
N MET A 113 -11.56 6.67 26.49
CA MET A 113 -10.71 5.94 27.44
C MET A 113 -11.25 6.05 28.87
N GLU A 114 -11.61 7.26 29.32
CA GLU A 114 -12.20 7.47 30.64
C GLU A 114 -13.52 6.69 30.80
N TYR A 115 -14.39 6.70 29.78
CA TYR A 115 -15.63 5.94 29.77
C TYR A 115 -15.37 4.43 29.90
N GLN A 116 -14.45 3.87 29.11
CA GLN A 116 -14.15 2.44 29.16
C GLN A 116 -13.53 2.04 30.51
N THR A 117 -12.60 2.84 31.04
CA THR A 117 -12.01 2.60 32.36
C THR A 117 -13.07 2.63 33.46
N LEU A 118 -13.96 3.63 33.44
CA LEU A 118 -15.01 3.74 34.44
C LEU A 118 -16.01 2.58 34.35
N LYS A 119 -16.32 2.13 33.13
CA LYS A 119 -17.19 0.98 32.87
C LYS A 119 -16.58 -0.31 33.42
N GLN A 120 -15.28 -0.54 33.20
CA GLN A 120 -14.56 -1.68 33.77
C GLN A 120 -14.65 -1.73 35.30
N PHE A 121 -14.53 -0.56 35.96
CA PHE A 121 -14.71 -0.50 37.41
C PHE A 121 -16.16 -0.79 37.82
N GLN A 122 -17.14 -0.27 37.09
CA GLN A 122 -18.55 -0.57 37.37
C GLN A 122 -18.86 -2.07 37.20
N ASP A 123 -18.29 -2.72 36.19
CA ASP A 123 -18.44 -4.17 35.98
C ASP A 123 -17.78 -4.97 37.13
N SER A 124 -16.65 -4.47 37.66
CA SER A 124 -16.00 -5.06 38.83
C SER A 124 -16.85 -4.88 40.09
N ASP A 125 -17.38 -3.68 40.33
CA ASP A 125 -18.25 -3.39 41.49
C ASP A 125 -19.51 -4.28 41.44
N ARG A 126 -20.07 -4.51 40.25
CA ARG A 126 -21.19 -5.43 40.07
C ARG A 126 -20.84 -6.86 40.48
N TYR A 127 -19.68 -7.36 40.06
CA TYR A 127 -19.23 -8.69 40.46
C TYR A 127 -19.09 -8.81 41.98
N PHE A 128 -18.47 -7.81 42.64
CA PHE A 128 -18.29 -7.82 44.08
C PHE A 128 -19.60 -7.63 44.86
N LEU A 129 -20.56 -6.87 44.32
CA LEU A 129 -21.91 -6.78 44.86
C LEU A 129 -22.61 -8.15 44.87
N GLU A 130 -22.56 -8.88 43.74
CA GLU A 130 -23.14 -10.21 43.63
C GLU A 130 -22.49 -11.20 44.61
N GLU A 131 -21.16 -11.10 44.79
CA GLU A 131 -20.42 -11.96 45.73
C GLU A 131 -20.74 -11.63 47.20
N ALA A 132 -20.75 -10.35 47.59
CA ALA A 132 -21.13 -9.91 48.93
C ALA A 132 -22.56 -10.34 49.29
N GLY A 133 -23.48 -10.31 48.32
CA GLY A 133 -24.85 -10.81 48.49
C GLY A 133 -24.92 -12.31 48.80
N LYS A 134 -24.06 -13.13 48.17
CA LYS A 134 -24.01 -14.58 48.44
C LYS A 134 -23.46 -14.91 49.83
N HIS A 135 -22.51 -14.12 50.32
CA HIS A 135 -21.88 -14.33 51.63
C HIS A 135 -22.62 -13.62 52.78
N GLY A 136 -23.72 -12.91 52.50
CA GLY A 136 -24.50 -12.20 53.51
C GLY A 136 -23.80 -10.94 54.07
N GLU A 137 -22.85 -10.37 53.33
CA GLU A 137 -22.07 -9.20 53.74
C GLU A 137 -22.81 -7.89 53.40
N ALA A 138 -23.87 -7.57 54.15
CA ALA A 138 -24.80 -6.49 53.83
C ALA A 138 -24.15 -5.09 53.73
N GLU A 139 -23.17 -4.77 54.58
CA GLU A 139 -22.48 -3.47 54.54
C GLU A 139 -21.67 -3.30 53.24
N LYS A 140 -20.87 -4.31 52.87
CA LYS A 140 -20.10 -4.30 51.61
C LYS A 140 -21.02 -4.25 50.39
N ALA A 141 -22.14 -4.97 50.41
CA ALA A 141 -23.13 -4.89 49.33
C ALA A 141 -23.70 -3.46 49.19
N SER A 142 -23.97 -2.77 50.30
CA SER A 142 -24.41 -1.38 50.28
C SER A 142 -23.34 -0.43 49.73
N GLU A 143 -22.07 -0.64 50.08
CA GLU A 143 -20.94 0.13 49.54
C GLU A 143 -20.81 -0.01 48.02
N TYR A 144 -20.83 -1.24 47.49
CA TYR A 144 -20.76 -1.47 46.04
C TYR A 144 -21.98 -0.90 45.30
N THR A 145 -23.17 -0.97 45.90
CA THR A 145 -24.38 -0.36 45.32
C THR A 145 -24.21 1.15 45.16
N ARG A 146 -23.73 1.83 46.21
CA ARG A 146 -23.49 3.28 46.16
C ARG A 146 -22.40 3.65 45.15
N ALA A 147 -21.32 2.87 45.08
CA ALA A 147 -20.26 3.07 44.10
C ALA A 147 -20.80 2.92 42.66
N MET A 148 -21.63 1.92 42.39
CA MET A 148 -22.25 1.71 41.08
C MET A 148 -23.19 2.85 40.68
N GLU A 149 -23.97 3.40 41.61
CA GLU A 149 -24.83 4.57 41.36
C GLU A 149 -24.02 5.81 40.99
N GLU A 150 -22.96 6.12 41.74
CA GLU A 150 -22.08 7.26 41.46
C GLU A 150 -21.40 7.12 40.09
N ARG A 151 -20.87 5.92 39.80
CA ARG A 151 -20.25 5.63 38.48
C ARG A 151 -21.28 5.67 37.35
N GLY A 152 -22.51 5.23 37.60
CA GLY A 152 -23.61 5.28 36.63
C GLY A 152 -23.90 6.70 36.17
N GLY A 153 -23.96 7.66 37.09
CA GLY A 153 -24.12 9.08 36.76
C GLY A 153 -22.98 9.63 35.90
N LYS A 154 -21.73 9.31 36.27
CA LYS A 154 -20.53 9.70 35.50
C LYS A 154 -20.48 9.06 34.11
N LEU A 155 -20.87 7.79 33.98
CA LEU A 155 -20.96 7.09 32.69
C LEU A 155 -22.01 7.70 31.77
N ALA A 156 -23.17 8.10 32.31
CA ALA A 156 -24.19 8.78 31.53
C ALA A 156 -23.69 10.13 30.99
N ALA A 157 -23.01 10.91 31.82
CA ALA A 157 -22.40 12.17 31.41
C ALA A 157 -21.33 11.98 30.32
N LEU A 158 -20.40 11.03 30.51
CA LEU A 158 -19.36 10.71 29.53
C LEU A 158 -19.96 10.22 28.21
N LYS A 159 -21.03 9.41 28.25
CA LYS A 159 -21.71 8.96 27.04
C LYS A 159 -22.31 10.13 26.26
N GLN A 160 -22.99 11.05 26.94
CA GLN A 160 -23.55 12.25 26.30
C GLN A 160 -22.45 13.14 25.70
N GLU A 161 -21.31 13.26 26.37
CA GLU A 161 -20.16 14.01 25.85
C GLU A 161 -19.57 13.35 24.60
N LEU A 162 -19.45 12.01 24.59
CA LEU A 162 -18.99 11.26 23.43
C LEU A 162 -19.91 11.44 22.22
N GLU A 163 -21.23 11.40 22.41
CA GLU A 163 -22.21 11.64 21.35
C GLU A 163 -22.06 13.05 20.75
N GLN A 164 -21.84 14.06 21.60
CA GLN A 164 -21.60 15.44 21.14
C GLN A 164 -20.28 15.57 20.37
N LEU A 165 -19.20 14.94 20.86
CA LEU A 165 -17.90 14.94 20.19
C LEU A 165 -17.95 14.20 18.86
N GLU A 166 -18.70 13.10 18.78
CA GLU A 166 -18.96 12.37 17.54
C GLU A 166 -19.68 13.24 16.51
N PHE A 167 -20.78 13.90 16.90
CA PHE A 167 -21.47 14.83 16.01
C PHE A 167 -20.55 15.96 15.51
N ARG A 168 -19.77 16.56 16.40
CA ARG A 168 -18.82 17.63 16.05
C ARG A 168 -17.71 17.13 15.12
N ARG A 169 -17.19 15.93 15.37
CA ARG A 169 -16.20 15.26 14.53
C ARG A 169 -16.73 15.07 13.13
N ASP A 170 -17.95 14.54 12.99
CA ASP A 170 -18.54 14.23 11.69
C ASP A 170 -18.85 15.50 10.90
N ALA A 171 -19.37 16.54 11.56
CA ALA A 171 -19.56 17.84 10.93
C ALA A 171 -18.23 18.44 10.43
N LYS A 172 -17.18 18.41 11.25
CA LYS A 172 -15.87 18.96 10.89
C LYS A 172 -15.14 18.12 9.83
N GLN A 173 -15.30 16.80 9.88
CA GLN A 173 -14.81 15.89 8.84
C GLN A 173 -15.50 16.20 7.49
N GLY A 174 -16.82 16.45 7.50
CA GLY A 174 -17.55 16.88 6.31
C GLY A 174 -17.07 18.20 5.74
N GLU A 175 -16.68 19.17 6.59
CA GLU A 175 -16.07 20.43 6.16
C GLU A 175 -14.72 20.19 5.45
N VAL A 176 -13.85 19.36 6.05
CA VAL A 176 -12.55 18.98 5.47
C VAL A 176 -12.73 18.27 4.12
N ASP A 177 -13.65 17.30 4.05
CA ASP A 177 -13.96 16.57 2.82
C ASP A 177 -14.55 17.48 1.75
N GLY A 178 -15.37 18.46 2.15
CA GLY A 178 -15.97 19.47 1.28
C GLY A 178 -14.94 20.31 0.50
N PHE A 179 -13.77 20.59 1.08
CA PHE A 179 -12.71 21.29 0.35
C PHE A 179 -12.23 20.50 -0.88
N SER A 180 -12.00 19.19 -0.72
CA SER A 180 -11.47 18.32 -1.78
C SER A 180 -12.53 17.64 -2.66
N GLY A 181 -13.81 17.74 -2.29
CA GLY A 181 -14.89 17.00 -2.94
C GLY A 181 -15.02 17.30 -4.43
N HIS A 182 -14.96 18.57 -4.82
CA HIS A 182 -15.08 18.97 -6.22
C HIS A 182 -13.89 18.47 -7.06
N GLU A 183 -12.66 18.62 -6.57
CA GLU A 183 -11.45 18.11 -7.24
C GLU A 183 -11.51 16.59 -7.41
N LYS A 184 -11.95 15.86 -6.38
CA LYS A 184 -12.11 14.39 -6.42
C LYS A 184 -13.12 13.96 -7.49
N GLU A 185 -14.25 14.66 -7.62
CA GLU A 185 -15.24 14.34 -8.65
C GLU A 185 -14.72 14.64 -10.06
N LEU A 186 -14.06 15.79 -10.28
CA LEU A 186 -13.40 16.10 -11.55
C LEU A 186 -12.33 15.07 -11.92
N SER A 187 -11.53 14.64 -10.93
CA SER A 187 -10.49 13.61 -11.11
C SER A 187 -11.08 12.24 -11.47
N LYS A 188 -12.20 11.85 -10.85
CA LYS A 188 -12.94 10.63 -11.21
C LYS A 188 -13.49 10.71 -12.63
N GLU A 189 -14.05 11.85 -13.02
CA GLU A 189 -14.59 12.03 -14.37
C GLU A 189 -13.48 11.95 -15.42
N MET A 190 -12.35 12.62 -15.17
CA MET A 190 -11.14 12.51 -16.00
C MET A 190 -10.70 11.05 -16.13
N THR A 191 -10.53 10.37 -15.00
CA THR A 191 -10.12 8.96 -14.98
C THR A 191 -11.08 8.09 -15.78
N ARG A 192 -12.40 8.28 -15.64
CA ARG A 192 -13.40 7.51 -16.39
C ARG A 192 -13.27 7.73 -17.90
N LEU A 193 -12.93 8.94 -18.34
CA LEU A 193 -12.74 9.26 -19.76
C LEU A 193 -11.42 8.73 -20.32
N THR A 194 -10.35 8.67 -19.52
CA THR A 194 -9.02 8.26 -19.99
C THR A 194 -8.67 6.81 -19.69
N GLN A 195 -9.41 6.13 -18.81
CA GLN A 195 -9.07 4.81 -18.26
C GLN A 195 -8.69 3.78 -19.33
N GLU A 196 -9.45 3.67 -20.41
CA GLU A 196 -9.17 2.69 -21.46
C GLU A 196 -7.84 2.99 -22.17
N VAL A 197 -7.59 4.26 -22.49
CA VAL A 197 -6.35 4.69 -23.12
C VAL A 197 -5.18 4.52 -22.17
N ASP A 198 -5.31 4.91 -20.91
CA ASP A 198 -4.27 4.75 -19.88
C ASP A 198 -3.91 3.27 -19.69
N LEU A 199 -4.90 2.37 -19.68
CA LEU A 199 -4.67 0.93 -19.57
C LEU A 199 -3.92 0.37 -20.79
N LEU A 200 -4.29 0.80 -22.00
CA LEU A 200 -3.66 0.35 -23.24
C LEU A 200 -2.25 0.90 -23.38
N GLU A 201 -1.99 2.15 -23.00
CA GLU A 201 -0.65 2.76 -22.97
C GLU A 201 0.27 2.00 -22.00
N ASN A 202 -0.23 1.67 -20.80
CA ASN A 202 0.52 0.84 -19.84
C ASN A 202 0.79 -0.58 -20.35
N GLN A 203 -0.12 -1.15 -21.14
CA GLN A 203 0.11 -2.47 -21.78
C GLN A 203 1.13 -2.37 -22.90
N GLU A 204 1.07 -1.31 -23.70
CA GLU A 204 2.04 -1.04 -24.77
C GLU A 204 3.44 -0.88 -24.19
N GLU A 205 3.61 -0.07 -23.13
CA GLU A 205 4.90 0.12 -22.46
C GLU A 205 5.51 -1.20 -22.00
N LYS A 206 4.71 -2.09 -21.40
CA LYS A 206 5.16 -3.43 -20.97
C LYS A 206 5.55 -4.35 -22.13
N LEU A 207 4.97 -4.13 -23.31
CA LEU A 207 5.28 -4.89 -24.53
C LEU A 207 6.45 -4.29 -25.31
N THR A 208 6.83 -3.04 -25.04
CA THR A 208 8.02 -2.43 -25.65
C THR A 208 9.30 -3.06 -25.09
N PRO A 209 10.24 -3.49 -25.96
CA PRO A 209 11.52 -4.04 -25.49
C PRO A 209 12.34 -2.96 -24.77
N ASN A 210 12.52 -3.09 -23.46
CA ASN A 210 13.46 -2.30 -22.67
C ASN A 210 14.69 -3.14 -22.24
N LEU A 211 15.77 -2.49 -21.80
CA LEU A 211 17.00 -3.19 -21.39
C LEU A 211 16.75 -4.26 -20.31
N VAL A 212 15.81 -4.02 -19.40
CA VAL A 212 15.42 -4.97 -18.36
C VAL A 212 14.71 -6.20 -18.95
N SER A 213 13.82 -6.02 -19.93
CA SER A 213 13.16 -7.10 -20.66
C SER A 213 14.15 -7.88 -21.54
N ALA A 214 15.18 -7.22 -22.08
CA ALA A 214 16.24 -7.88 -22.83
C ALA A 214 17.12 -8.76 -21.92
N ILE A 215 17.35 -8.31 -20.68
CA ILE A 215 18.07 -9.06 -19.64
C ILE A 215 17.20 -10.19 -19.07
N LEU A 216 15.92 -9.94 -18.77
CA LEU A 216 15.01 -10.97 -18.26
C LEU A 216 14.72 -12.07 -19.28
N ASN A 217 14.63 -11.71 -20.58
CA ASN A 217 14.52 -12.68 -21.68
C ASN A 217 15.89 -13.26 -22.11
N ALA A 218 16.98 -12.93 -21.41
CA ALA A 218 18.29 -13.52 -21.67
C ALA A 218 18.33 -14.98 -21.17
N PRO A 219 19.11 -15.87 -21.81
CA PRO A 219 19.22 -17.27 -21.37
C PRO A 219 19.60 -17.35 -19.88
N MET A 220 18.95 -18.25 -19.15
CA MET A 220 19.13 -18.53 -17.70
C MET A 220 18.41 -17.60 -16.71
N LEU A 221 18.02 -16.37 -17.08
CA LEU A 221 17.30 -15.46 -16.17
C LEU A 221 15.78 -15.67 -16.15
N ASP A 222 15.24 -16.33 -17.19
CA ASP A 222 13.84 -16.81 -17.25
C ASP A 222 13.46 -17.73 -16.07
N PHE A 223 14.46 -18.35 -15.40
CA PHE A 223 14.25 -19.22 -14.23
C PHE A 223 14.05 -18.45 -12.91
N LEU A 224 14.36 -17.15 -12.85
CA LEU A 224 14.23 -16.34 -11.63
C LEU A 224 12.81 -15.77 -11.44
N LYS A 225 11.93 -15.99 -12.41
CA LYS A 225 10.51 -15.65 -12.30
C LYS A 225 9.64 -16.83 -12.75
N PRO A 226 9.50 -17.90 -11.95
CA PRO A 226 8.40 -18.82 -12.15
C PRO A 226 7.09 -18.05 -11.93
N THR A 227 6.16 -18.22 -12.84
CA THR A 227 4.82 -17.59 -12.93
C THR A 227 4.25 -17.02 -11.63
#